data_AF-A0A1X7J3Q7-F1
#
_entry.id   AF-A0A1X7J3Q7-F1
#
_cell.length_a   1.000
_cell.length_b   1.000
_cell.length_c   1.000
_cell.angle_alpha   90.00
_cell.angle_beta   90.00
_cell.angle_gamma   90.00
#
_symmetry.space_group_name_H-M   'P 1'
#
loop_
_entity.id
_entity.type
_entity.pdbx_description
1 polymer ?
#
loop_
_entity_poly.entity_id
_entity_poly.type
_entity_poly.pdbx_seq_one_letter_code
_entity_poly.pdbx_strand_id
1 'polypeptide(L)'
;MTTATLNVKISIELKEKIRHYAEENSETLASVTERLLSKAFDDLDSDVGVDEDDVDSQHTSEARVMPLNDREIKALRKLLKKKK
;
A
#
# COMPACT_ATOMS: atom_id res chain seq x y z
N MET A 1 -16.65 -12.57 25.91
CA MET A 1 -15.35 -12.42 25.24
C MET A 1 -14.38 -13.37 25.91
N THR A 2 -14.05 -14.48 25.25
CA THR A 2 -13.01 -15.42 25.70
C THR A 2 -11.65 -14.84 25.33
N THR A 3 -10.84 -14.48 26.32
CA THR A 3 -9.47 -13.98 26.11
C THR A 3 -8.49 -15.15 26.13
N ALA A 4 -7.52 -15.15 25.20
CA ALA A 4 -6.46 -16.15 25.11
C ALA A 4 -5.10 -15.50 25.37
N THR A 5 -4.21 -16.20 26.07
CA THR A 5 -2.85 -15.71 26.36
C THR A 5 -1.86 -16.20 25.30
N LEU A 6 -1.18 -15.27 24.62
CA LEU A 6 -0.17 -15.56 23.60
C LEU A 6 1.24 -15.26 24.15
N ASN A 7 2.11 -16.27 24.19
CA ASN A 7 3.52 -16.10 24.57
C ASN A 7 4.39 -16.07 23.31
N VAL A 8 5.04 -14.93 23.02
CA VAL A 8 5.85 -14.74 21.81
C VAL A 8 7.28 -14.35 22.19
N LYS A 9 8.26 -14.89 21.48
CA LYS A 9 9.64 -14.42 21.53
C LYS A 9 9.82 -13.33 20.48
N ILE A 10 10.07 -12.10 20.93
CA ILE A 10 10.30 -10.93 20.06
C ILE A 10 11.66 -10.31 20.35
N SER A 11 12.17 -9.52 19.41
CA SER A 11 13.41 -8.74 19.61
C SER A 11 13.21 -7.66 20.68
N ILE A 12 14.32 -7.26 21.31
CA ILE A 12 14.33 -6.23 22.35
C ILE A 12 13.84 -4.88 21.79
N GLU A 13 14.27 -4.55 20.57
CA GLU A 13 13.87 -3.31 19.88
C GLU A 13 12.36 -3.24 19.64
N LEU A 14 11.73 -4.35 19.24
CA LEU A 14 10.28 -4.38 19.00
C LEU A 14 9.50 -4.22 20.31
N LYS A 15 10.01 -4.82 21.39
CA LYS A 15 9.44 -4.67 22.74
C LYS A 15 9.51 -3.22 23.22
N GLU A 16 10.61 -2.51 22.97
CA GLU A 16 10.74 -1.09 23.32
C GLU A 16 9.81 -0.22 22.48
N LYS A 17 9.68 -0.47 21.18
CA LYS A 17 8.74 0.26 20.31
C LYS A 17 7.29 0.10 20.76
N ILE A 18 6.87 -1.13 21.08
CA ILE A 18 5.51 -1.41 21.58
C ILE A 18 5.29 -0.67 22.92
N ARG A 19 6.31 -0.65 23.78
CA ARG A 19 6.23 0.05 25.06
C ARG A 19 6.09 1.56 24.89
N HIS A 20 6.90 2.18 24.03
CA HIS A 20 6.82 3.60 23.75
C HIS A 20 5.44 3.97 23.20
N TYR A 21 4.95 3.17 22.25
CA TYR A 21 3.62 3.36 21.68
C TYR A 21 2.50 3.22 22.72
N ALA A 22 2.64 2.29 23.67
CA ALA A 22 1.70 2.14 24.77
C ALA A 22 1.72 3.33 25.74
N GLU A 23 2.91 3.87 26.04
CA GLU A 23 3.06 5.06 26.87
C GLU A 23 2.44 6.30 26.20
N GLU A 24 2.64 6.48 24.88
CA GLU A 24 2.02 7.58 24.12
C GLU A 24 0.50 7.49 24.03
N ASN A 25 -0.04 6.28 23.89
CA ASN A 25 -1.49 6.07 23.76
C ASN A 25 -2.19 5.87 25.11
N SER A 26 -1.46 5.90 26.23
CA SER A 26 -1.99 5.62 27.59
C SER A 26 -2.76 4.30 27.69
N GLU A 27 -2.36 3.30 26.90
CA GLU A 27 -2.98 1.99 26.84
C GLU A 27 -2.08 0.92 27.46
N THR A 28 -2.64 -0.23 27.83
CA THR A 28 -1.83 -1.36 28.30
C THR A 28 -1.07 -2.01 27.13
N LEU A 29 0.09 -2.61 27.41
CA LEU A 29 0.83 -3.36 26.38
C LEU A 29 -0.05 -4.38 25.67
N ALA A 30 -0.93 -5.08 26.40
CA ALA A 30 -1.85 -6.07 25.84
C ALA A 30 -2.81 -5.46 24.82
N SER A 31 -3.48 -4.36 25.18
CA SER A 31 -4.40 -3.62 24.29
C SER A 31 -3.70 -3.13 23.02
N VAL A 32 -2.52 -2.54 23.18
CA VAL A 32 -1.73 -2.05 22.05
C VAL A 32 -1.29 -3.19 21.14
N THR A 33 -0.81 -4.30 21.70
CA THR A 33 -0.40 -5.46 20.91
C THR A 33 -1.57 -6.10 20.18
N GLU A 34 -2.74 -6.17 20.81
CA GLU A 34 -3.96 -6.67 20.18
C GLU A 34 -4.36 -5.77 19.00
N ARG A 35 -4.41 -4.45 19.20
CA ARG A 35 -4.75 -3.48 18.14
C ARG A 35 -3.76 -3.52 16.98
N LEU A 36 -2.45 -3.60 17.27
CA LEU A 36 -1.42 -3.69 16.25
C LEU A 36 -1.47 -5.01 15.48
N LEU A 37 -1.73 -6.13 16.17
CA LEU A 37 -1.90 -7.43 15.53
C LEU A 37 -3.14 -7.45 14.64
N SER A 38 -4.29 -6.97 15.13
CA SER A 38 -5.51 -6.88 14.32
C SER A 38 -5.28 -6.05 13.07
N LYS A 39 -4.68 -4.85 13.20
CA LYS A 39 -4.31 -4.03 12.05
C LYS A 39 -3.36 -4.75 11.08
N ALA A 40 -2.35 -5.45 11.59
CA ALA A 40 -1.42 -6.18 10.73
C ALA A 40 -2.10 -7.35 9.99
N PHE A 41 -3.10 -7.99 10.58
CA PHE A 41 -3.92 -8.99 9.90
C PHE A 41 -4.89 -8.36 8.90
N ASP A 42 -5.52 -7.24 9.25
CA ASP A 42 -6.36 -6.47 8.32
C ASP A 42 -5.53 -5.99 7.11
N ASP A 43 -4.32 -5.47 7.33
CA ASP A 43 -3.36 -5.03 6.30
C ASP A 43 -2.81 -6.21 5.47
N LEU A 44 -2.74 -7.41 6.04
CA LEU A 44 -2.30 -8.62 5.35
C LEU A 44 -3.42 -9.22 4.48
N ASP A 45 -4.67 -9.17 4.96
CA ASP A 45 -5.86 -9.55 4.19
C ASP A 45 -6.22 -8.50 3.13
N SER A 46 -5.88 -7.24 3.38
CA SER A 46 -5.86 -6.17 2.39
C SER A 46 -4.50 -6.10 1.69
N ASP A 47 -4.04 -7.25 1.18
CA ASP A 47 -3.01 -7.37 0.15
C ASP A 47 -3.29 -6.33 -0.93
N VAL A 48 -2.69 -5.15 -0.72
CA VAL A 48 -2.11 -4.19 -1.64
C VAL A 48 -2.64 -4.32 -3.07
N GLY A 49 -3.97 -4.28 -3.20
CA GLY A 49 -4.67 -3.79 -4.36
C GLY A 49 -4.43 -2.30 -4.36
N VAL A 50 -3.22 -1.89 -4.73
CA VAL A 50 -3.04 -0.56 -5.31
C VAL A 50 -3.77 -0.64 -6.65
N ASP A 51 -5.10 -0.61 -6.60
CA ASP A 51 -5.90 -0.35 -7.76
C ASP A 51 -5.45 1.02 -8.26
N GLU A 52 -5.11 1.09 -9.54
CA GLU A 52 -4.69 2.32 -10.21
C GLU A 52 -5.75 3.44 -10.03
N ASP A 53 -6.97 3.05 -9.68
CA ASP A 53 -8.13 3.90 -9.39
C ASP A 53 -8.12 4.58 -8.00
N ASP A 54 -7.31 4.13 -7.04
CA ASP A 54 -7.18 4.76 -5.70
C ASP A 54 -6.15 5.91 -5.67
N VAL A 55 -5.46 6.15 -6.79
CA VAL A 55 -4.60 7.33 -6.94
C VAL A 55 -5.47 8.55 -7.23
N ASP A 56 -5.74 9.37 -6.22
CA ASP A 56 -6.36 10.70 -6.38
C ASP A 56 -5.44 11.62 -7.22
N SER A 57 -5.54 11.47 -8.53
CA SER A 57 -4.91 12.35 -9.52
C SER A 57 -5.72 13.64 -9.62
N GLN A 58 -5.63 14.47 -8.57
CA GLN A 58 -6.15 15.84 -8.43
C GLN A 58 -6.72 16.39 -9.74
N HIS A 59 -8.00 16.08 -9.99
CA HIS A 59 -8.81 16.49 -11.13
C HIS A 59 -8.06 16.66 -12.48
N THR A 60 -7.12 15.76 -12.80
CA THR A 60 -6.45 15.74 -14.11
C THR A 60 -6.60 14.36 -14.71
N SER A 61 -7.73 14.14 -15.38
CA SER A 61 -7.97 12.91 -16.14
C SER A 61 -7.07 12.93 -17.37
N GLU A 62 -5.95 12.20 -17.34
CA GLU A 62 -5.27 11.83 -18.57
C GLU A 62 -6.20 10.90 -19.37
N ALA A 63 -6.56 11.30 -20.59
CA ALA A 63 -7.33 10.44 -21.46
C ALA A 63 -6.55 9.14 -21.67
N ARG A 64 -7.18 7.99 -21.41
CA ARG A 64 -6.59 6.67 -21.64
C ARG A 64 -6.28 6.51 -23.13
N VAL A 65 -5.08 6.88 -23.55
CA VAL A 65 -4.67 6.76 -24.94
C VAL A 65 -4.36 5.29 -25.19
N MET A 66 -5.15 4.65 -26.05
CA MET A 66 -4.83 3.30 -26.49
C MET A 66 -3.47 3.29 -27.20
N PRO A 67 -2.65 2.24 -27.01
CA PRO A 67 -1.40 2.10 -27.74
C PRO A 67 -1.67 2.19 -29.25
N LEU A 68 -0.81 2.94 -29.95
CA LEU A 68 -0.92 3.19 -31.39
C LEU A 68 -1.03 1.87 -32.15
N ASN A 69 -1.97 1.81 -33.09
CA ASN A 69 -2.14 0.63 -33.92
C ASN A 69 -1.01 0.53 -34.97
N ASP A 70 -0.73 -0.65 -35.50
CA ASP A 70 0.39 -0.88 -36.44
C ASP A 70 0.37 0.04 -37.67
N ARG A 71 -0.84 0.42 -38.10
CA ARG A 71 -1.06 1.36 -39.21
C ARG A 71 -0.60 2.78 -38.87
N GLU A 72 -0.88 3.23 -37.65
CA GLU A 72 -0.53 4.56 -37.14
C GLU A 72 0.98 4.65 -36.91
N ILE A 73 1.59 3.59 -36.38
CA ILE A 73 3.05 3.48 -36.23
C ILE A 73 3.75 3.56 -37.60
N LYS A 74 3.22 2.88 -38.63
CA LYS A 74 3.77 2.97 -40.00
C LYS A 74 3.63 4.38 -40.58
N ALA A 75 2.51 5.06 -40.33
CA ALA A 75 2.30 6.44 -40.77
C ALA A 75 3.28 7.41 -40.09
N LEU A 76 3.48 7.28 -38.77
CA LEU A 76 4.45 8.05 -37.99
C LEU A 76 5.88 7.82 -38.52
N ARG A 77 6.29 6.58 -38.77
CA ARG A 77 7.60 6.27 -39.36
C ARG A 77 7.79 6.94 -40.72
N LYS A 78 6.75 7.01 -41.55
CA LYS A 78 6.81 7.66 -42.88
C LYS A 78 6.95 9.18 -42.76
N LEU A 79 6.25 9.80 -41.80
CA LEU A 79 6.35 11.24 -41.53
C LEU A 79 7.72 11.62 -40.96
N LEU A 80 8.24 10.84 -40.00
CA LEU A 80 9.56 11.09 -39.40
C LEU A 80 10.70 10.88 -40.40
N LYS A 81 10.59 9.89 -41.31
CA LYS A 81 11.58 9.68 -42.38
C LYS A 81 11.63 10.82 -43.40
N LYS A 82 10.55 11.58 -43.60
CA LYS A 82 10.53 12.75 -44.49
C LYS A 82 11.15 14.01 -43.85
N LYS A 83 11.33 14.01 -42.53
CA LYS A 83 11.86 15.13 -41.76
C LYS A 83 13.37 15.01 -41.47
N LYS A 84 14.02 13.99 -42.05
CA LYS A 84 15.47 13.80 -42.08
C LYS A 84 16.04 14.31 -43.40
#